data_AF-A0A9X0D6L7-F1
#
_entry.id   AF-A0A9X0D6L7-F1
#
_cell.length_a   1.000
_cell.length_b   1.000
_cell.length_c   1.000
_cell.angle_alpha   90.00
_cell.angle_beta   90.00
_cell.angle_gamma   90.00
#
_symmetry.space_group_name_H-M   'P 1'
#
loop_
_entity.id
_entity.type
_entity.pdbx_description
1 polymer ?
#
loop_
_entity_poly.entity_id
_entity_poly.type
_entity_poly.pdbx_seq_one_letter_code
_entity_poly.pdbx_strand_id
1 'polypeptide(L)'
;MSAPTADGSAAAVVCSREFMESNGMQNKAVEIIAQQIVTDLPSSFDHSFLDLAGVAMARKAAADCYRSAGLTPSDVNVLEVHDCFSCNELRGEAGKRQVYGASIALQHNFGIGGADVVTMYRKYKPQFRQQLHAKL
;
A
#
# COMPACT_ATOMS: atom_id res chain seq x y z
N MET A 1 -3.57 10.01 -20.81
CA MET A 1 -4.95 10.14 -20.31
C MET A 1 -4.90 10.58 -18.85
N SER A 2 -5.91 11.30 -18.36
CA SER A 2 -5.97 11.89 -17.01
C SER A 2 -7.23 11.42 -16.29
N ALA A 3 -7.19 11.28 -14.97
CA ALA A 3 -8.37 11.06 -14.16
C ALA A 3 -9.35 12.25 -14.26
N PRO A 4 -10.68 12.03 -14.23
CA PRO A 4 -11.66 13.11 -14.21
C PRO A 4 -11.71 13.78 -12.82
N THR A 5 -12.13 15.04 -12.77
CA THR A 5 -12.51 15.69 -11.50
C THR A 5 -13.81 15.07 -10.99
N ALA A 6 -13.85 14.66 -9.72
CA ALA A 6 -15.02 14.10 -9.07
C ALA A 6 -15.09 14.51 -7.60
N ASP A 7 -16.31 14.64 -7.06
CA ASP A 7 -16.56 14.88 -5.64
C ASP A 7 -16.91 13.56 -4.94
N GLY A 8 -16.42 13.36 -3.72
CA GLY A 8 -16.70 12.16 -2.94
C GLY A 8 -16.07 12.18 -1.55
N SER A 9 -16.40 11.17 -0.73
CA SER A 9 -15.79 10.98 0.59
C SER A 9 -15.56 9.49 0.88
N ALA A 10 -14.57 9.22 1.74
CA ALA A 10 -14.26 7.88 2.23
C ALA A 10 -13.90 7.96 3.72
N ALA A 11 -14.15 6.87 4.46
CA ALA A 11 -13.77 6.74 5.86
C ALA A 11 -13.31 5.31 6.16
N ALA A 12 -12.34 5.18 7.07
CA ALA A 12 -11.87 3.90 7.59
C ALA A 12 -11.85 3.93 9.12
N VAL A 13 -12.21 2.81 9.75
CA VAL A 13 -12.11 2.64 11.21
C VAL A 13 -10.88 1.79 11.52
N VAL A 14 -9.90 2.39 12.18
CA VAL A 14 -8.72 1.70 12.69
C VAL A 14 -8.92 1.43 14.17
N CYS A 15 -8.71 0.19 14.59
CA CYS A 15 -8.79 -0.21 15.99
C CYS A 15 -7.67 -1.21 16.31
N SER A 16 -7.36 -1.33 17.60
CA SER A 16 -6.41 -2.35 18.03
C SER A 16 -6.98 -3.75 17.85
N ARG A 17 -6.10 -4.75 17.83
CA ARG A 17 -6.51 -6.15 17.75
C ARG A 17 -7.38 -6.54 18.96
N GLU A 18 -7.06 -6.06 20.15
CA GLU A 18 -7.77 -6.35 21.39
C GLU A 18 -9.21 -5.82 21.32
N PHE A 19 -9.38 -4.59 20.82
CA PHE A 19 -10.71 -4.01 20.62
C PHE A 19 -11.52 -4.81 19.59
N MET A 20 -10.91 -5.12 18.45
CA MET A 20 -11.52 -5.92 17.39
C MET A 20 -11.96 -7.31 17.90
N GLU A 21 -11.11 -7.98 18.68
CA GLU A 21 -11.38 -9.32 19.22
C GLU A 21 -12.46 -9.31 20.30
N SER A 22 -12.40 -8.37 21.25
CA SER A 22 -13.40 -8.22 22.32
C SER A 22 -14.80 -7.87 21.79
N ASN A 23 -14.89 -7.28 20.60
CA ASN A 23 -16.16 -6.95 19.93
C ASN A 23 -16.56 -7.95 18.82
N GLY A 24 -15.85 -9.08 18.67
CA GLY A 24 -16.24 -10.13 17.71
C GLY A 24 -16.17 -9.73 16.24
N MET A 25 -15.25 -8.83 15.86
CA MET A 25 -15.17 -8.23 14.52
C MET A 25 -14.16 -8.91 13.57
N GLN A 26 -13.64 -10.09 13.94
CA GLN A 26 -12.55 -10.78 13.23
C GLN A 26 -12.87 -11.09 11.77
N ASN A 27 -14.14 -11.35 11.45
CA ASN A 27 -14.60 -11.70 10.11
C ASN A 27 -14.55 -10.51 9.11
N LYS A 28 -14.50 -9.28 9.61
CA LYS A 28 -14.41 -8.04 8.83
C LYS A 28 -13.03 -7.39 8.88
N ALA A 29 -12.13 -7.92 9.71
CA ALA A 29 -10.86 -7.29 9.99
C ALA A 29 -9.84 -7.46 8.84
N VAL A 30 -9.20 -6.34 8.50
CA VAL A 30 -8.04 -6.26 7.62
C VAL A 30 -6.90 -5.66 8.45
N GLU A 31 -5.79 -6.38 8.51
CA GLU A 31 -4.63 -5.99 9.30
C GLU A 31 -3.68 -5.15 8.46
N ILE A 32 -3.23 -4.01 9.00
CA ILE A 32 -2.09 -3.25 8.48
C ILE A 32 -0.82 -3.96 8.93
N ILE A 33 -0.09 -4.56 7.99
CA ILE A 33 1.12 -5.34 8.30
C ILE A 33 2.41 -4.55 8.09
N ALA A 34 2.38 -3.50 7.27
CA ALA A 34 3.45 -2.54 7.11
C ALA A 34 2.89 -1.24 6.52
N GLN A 35 3.51 -0.11 6.88
CA GLN A 35 3.23 1.19 6.29
C GLN A 35 4.51 2.01 6.28
N GLN A 36 4.83 2.62 5.14
CA GLN A 36 6.01 3.48 4.98
C GLN A 36 5.62 4.77 4.30
N ILE A 37 6.24 5.86 4.78
CA ILE A 37 6.11 7.19 4.21
C ILE A 37 7.50 7.65 3.77
N VAL A 38 7.62 8.09 2.52
CA VAL A 38 8.86 8.63 1.96
C VAL A 38 8.55 9.97 1.32
N THR A 39 9.29 11.00 1.70
CA THR A 39 9.20 12.34 1.12
C THR A 39 10.24 12.52 0.01
N ASP A 40 10.24 13.69 -0.64
CA ASP A 40 11.17 13.99 -1.74
C ASP A 40 12.61 13.61 -1.40
N LEU A 41 13.25 12.95 -2.37
CA LEU A 41 14.65 12.55 -2.29
C LEU A 41 15.50 13.58 -3.03
N PRO A 42 16.83 13.64 -2.80
CA PRO A 42 17.70 14.53 -3.57
C PRO A 42 17.56 14.38 -5.09
N SER A 43 17.30 13.16 -5.57
CA SER A 43 17.04 12.86 -6.99
C SER A 43 15.79 13.53 -7.55
N SER A 44 14.81 13.88 -6.71
CA SER A 44 13.60 14.59 -7.12
C SER A 44 13.88 16.02 -7.58
N PHE A 45 15.03 16.58 -7.19
CA PHE A 45 15.48 17.92 -7.58
C PHE A 45 16.62 17.90 -8.61
N ASP A 46 16.92 16.73 -9.16
CA ASP A 46 17.84 16.57 -10.29
C ASP A 46 17.09 16.68 -11.63
N HIS A 47 17.79 16.65 -12.77
CA HIS A 47 17.23 16.79 -14.12
C HIS A 47 16.42 15.57 -14.62
N SER A 48 15.77 14.82 -13.72
CA SER A 48 14.94 13.63 -14.00
C SER A 48 13.45 13.93 -13.76
N PHE A 49 12.69 14.05 -14.85
CA PHE A 49 11.22 14.22 -14.75
C PHE A 49 10.53 13.03 -14.07
N LEU A 50 11.11 11.82 -14.15
CA LEU A 50 10.56 10.63 -13.49
C LEU A 50 10.72 10.69 -11.97
N ASP A 51 11.86 11.18 -11.49
CA ASP A 51 12.12 11.27 -10.06
C ASP A 51 11.47 12.50 -9.44
N LEU A 52 11.32 13.58 -10.22
CA LEU A 52 10.43 14.70 -9.90
C LEU A 52 8.98 14.22 -9.77
N ALA A 53 8.54 13.32 -10.64
CA ALA A 53 7.23 12.66 -10.55
C ALA A 53 7.16 11.55 -9.48
N GLY A 54 8.22 11.36 -8.68
CA GLY A 54 8.20 10.51 -7.49
C GLY A 54 8.58 9.04 -7.66
N VAL A 55 9.11 8.63 -8.82
CA VAL A 55 9.51 7.22 -9.04
C VAL A 55 10.52 6.71 -8.01
N ALA A 56 11.51 7.52 -7.64
CA ALA A 56 12.48 7.17 -6.61
C ALA A 56 11.84 7.02 -5.22
N MET A 57 10.90 7.90 -4.87
CA MET A 57 10.16 7.83 -3.60
C MET A 57 9.32 6.55 -3.54
N ALA A 58 8.52 6.28 -4.57
CA ALA A 58 7.68 5.08 -4.68
C ALA A 58 8.49 3.79 -4.56
N ARG A 59 9.64 3.71 -5.26
CA ARG A 59 10.56 2.56 -5.16
C ARG A 59 11.07 2.36 -3.75
N LYS A 60 11.48 3.43 -3.08
CA LYS A 60 11.98 3.38 -1.71
C LYS A 60 10.88 2.96 -0.73
N ALA A 61 9.71 3.61 -0.78
CA ALA A 61 8.58 3.32 0.09
C ALA A 61 8.13 1.86 -0.05
N ALA A 62 8.00 1.37 -1.29
CA ALA A 62 7.66 -0.02 -1.55
C ALA A 62 8.72 -0.99 -1.00
N ALA A 63 10.01 -0.75 -1.27
CA ALA A 63 11.10 -1.60 -0.80
C ALA A 63 11.16 -1.67 0.74
N ASP A 64 10.99 -0.55 1.42
CA ASP A 64 10.97 -0.49 2.88
C ASP A 64 9.71 -1.20 3.43
N CYS A 65 8.57 -1.07 2.76
CA CYS A 65 7.31 -1.71 3.18
C CYS A 65 7.38 -3.24 3.03
N TYR A 66 7.90 -3.74 1.90
CA TYR A 66 8.19 -5.17 1.69
C TYR A 66 9.14 -5.71 2.76
N ARG A 67 10.21 -4.98 3.07
CA ARG A 67 11.19 -5.35 4.10
C ARG A 67 10.56 -5.44 5.48
N SER A 68 9.75 -4.45 5.88
CA SER A 68 9.05 -4.44 7.16
C SER A 68 8.05 -5.59 7.27
N ALA A 69 7.33 -5.89 6.19
CA ALA A 69 6.37 -7.00 6.15
C ALA A 69 7.06 -8.38 6.06
N GLY A 70 8.32 -8.45 5.64
CA GLY A 70 9.01 -9.69 5.32
C GLY A 70 8.41 -10.41 4.12
N LEU A 71 7.91 -9.64 3.13
CA LEU A 71 7.21 -10.12 1.94
C LEU A 71 7.95 -9.65 0.67
N THR A 72 7.59 -10.26 -0.45
CA THR A 72 8.09 -9.94 -1.78
C THR A 72 6.94 -9.50 -2.70
N PRO A 73 7.23 -8.87 -3.86
CA PRO A 73 6.19 -8.53 -4.84
C PRO A 73 5.34 -9.73 -5.27
N SER A 74 5.92 -10.94 -5.31
CA SER A 74 5.20 -12.17 -5.69
C SER A 74 4.14 -12.61 -4.66
N ASP A 75 4.20 -12.09 -3.43
CA ASP A 75 3.22 -12.40 -2.38
C ASP A 75 1.95 -11.54 -2.50
N VAL A 76 2.02 -10.41 -3.22
CA VAL A 76 0.92 -9.44 -3.36
C VAL A 76 -0.10 -9.97 -4.37
N ASN A 77 -1.37 -10.06 -3.96
CA ASN A 77 -2.44 -10.56 -4.82
C ASN A 77 -3.22 -9.43 -5.49
N VAL A 78 -3.36 -8.29 -4.81
CA VAL A 78 -4.08 -7.10 -5.29
C VAL A 78 -3.22 -5.88 -5.04
N LEU A 79 -3.19 -4.98 -6.02
CA LEU A 79 -2.46 -3.73 -5.97
C LEU A 79 -3.43 -2.58 -6.27
N GLU A 80 -3.48 -1.60 -5.38
CA GLU A 80 -4.11 -0.31 -5.61
C GLU A 80 -2.99 0.72 -5.78
N VAL A 81 -2.97 1.43 -6.92
CA VAL A 81 -1.96 2.43 -7.26
C VAL A 81 -2.60 3.80 -7.47
N HIS A 82 -1.81 4.85 -7.29
CA HIS A 82 -2.22 6.21 -7.59
C HIS A 82 -2.07 6.53 -9.09
N ASP A 83 -3.17 6.49 -9.84
CA ASP A 83 -3.24 6.53 -11.30
C ASP A 83 -3.76 7.85 -11.89
N CYS A 84 -3.36 9.01 -11.33
CA CYS A 84 -3.81 10.32 -11.84
C CYS A 84 -3.56 10.54 -13.33
N PHE A 85 -2.50 9.96 -13.87
CA PHE A 85 -2.21 9.96 -15.30
C PHE A 85 -1.88 8.55 -15.77
N SER A 86 -2.39 8.19 -16.94
CA SER A 86 -2.14 6.87 -17.52
C SER A 86 -0.65 6.60 -17.75
N CYS A 87 0.20 7.63 -17.86
CA CYS A 87 1.66 7.46 -17.95
C CYS A 87 2.26 6.84 -16.68
N ASN A 88 1.59 6.99 -15.53
CA ASN A 88 2.01 6.44 -14.24
C ASN A 88 1.65 4.95 -14.11
N GLU A 89 0.55 4.52 -14.73
CA GLU A 89 0.04 3.14 -14.70
C GLU A 89 0.46 2.29 -15.93
N LEU A 90 0.57 2.91 -17.12
CA LEU A 90 0.88 2.25 -18.39
C LEU A 90 2.36 1.89 -18.52
N ARG A 91 2.82 0.97 -17.66
CA ARG A 91 4.03 0.16 -17.89
C ARG A 91 3.72 -1.18 -18.57
N GLY A 92 2.43 -1.47 -18.80
CA GLY A 92 1.97 -2.74 -19.39
C GLY A 92 1.95 -3.91 -18.40
N GLU A 93 2.07 -3.64 -17.10
CA GLU A 93 2.18 -4.64 -16.03
C GLU A 93 0.89 -4.81 -15.21
N ALA A 94 -0.17 -4.06 -15.53
CA ALA A 94 -1.43 -4.12 -14.79
C ALA A 94 -2.14 -5.48 -14.97
N GLY A 95 -2.36 -6.19 -13.87
CA GLY A 95 -3.00 -7.50 -13.82
C GLY A 95 -4.54 -7.47 -13.89
N LYS A 96 -5.19 -8.54 -13.44
CA LYS A 96 -6.66 -8.63 -13.41
C LYS A 96 -7.25 -7.58 -12.47
N ARG A 97 -8.31 -6.87 -12.92
CA ARG A 97 -9.05 -5.86 -12.13
C ARG A 97 -9.74 -6.40 -10.87
N GLN A 98 -10.07 -7.69 -10.82
CA GLN A 98 -10.66 -8.34 -9.65
C GLN A 98 -9.96 -9.67 -9.39
N VAL A 99 -9.49 -9.86 -8.16
CA VAL A 99 -8.78 -11.08 -7.73
C VAL A 99 -9.56 -11.73 -6.59
N TYR A 100 -10.20 -12.86 -6.87
CA TYR A 100 -10.93 -13.62 -5.86
C TYR A 100 -9.96 -14.31 -4.91
N GLY A 101 -10.28 -14.32 -3.61
CA GLY A 101 -9.46 -14.99 -2.59
C GLY A 101 -8.15 -14.27 -2.25
N ALA A 102 -8.02 -12.98 -2.59
CA ALA A 102 -6.85 -12.17 -2.22
C ALA A 102 -6.60 -12.21 -0.71
N SER A 103 -5.35 -12.44 -0.33
CA SER A 103 -4.94 -12.55 1.06
C SER A 103 -3.98 -11.45 1.48
N ILE A 104 -3.18 -10.93 0.53
CA ILE A 104 -2.27 -9.80 0.70
C ILE A 104 -2.59 -8.74 -0.36
N ALA A 105 -2.69 -7.49 0.09
CA ALA A 105 -2.87 -6.32 -0.76
C ALA A 105 -1.79 -5.27 -0.49
N LEU A 106 -1.44 -4.48 -1.50
CA LEU A 106 -0.58 -3.31 -1.38
C LEU A 106 -1.34 -2.08 -1.92
N GLN A 107 -1.33 -1.01 -1.15
CA GLN A 107 -1.86 0.29 -1.55
C GLN A 107 -0.68 1.25 -1.69
N HIS A 108 -0.63 1.95 -2.80
CA HIS A 108 0.34 2.98 -3.08
C HIS A 108 -0.40 4.28 -3.34
N ASN A 109 -0.28 5.20 -2.38
CA ASN A 109 -0.84 6.54 -2.47
C ASN A 109 0.30 7.53 -2.70
N PHE A 110 0.24 8.25 -3.80
CA PHE A 110 1.21 9.26 -4.17
C PHE A 110 0.52 10.63 -4.17
N GLY A 111 1.03 11.60 -3.42
CA GLY A 111 0.68 13.00 -3.64
C GLY A 111 1.70 13.60 -4.61
N ILE A 112 1.27 14.19 -5.72
CA ILE A 112 2.19 14.89 -6.64
C ILE A 112 2.95 15.98 -5.86
N GLY A 113 4.21 15.68 -5.50
CA GLY A 113 5.10 16.51 -4.67
C GLY A 113 4.85 16.37 -3.16
N GLY A 114 5.86 15.92 -2.41
CA GLY A 114 5.90 16.02 -0.94
C GLY A 114 5.88 14.70 -0.17
N ALA A 115 5.10 13.69 -0.58
CA ALA A 115 5.04 12.41 0.14
C ALA A 115 4.47 11.26 -0.68
N ASP A 116 5.07 10.09 -0.50
CA ASP A 116 4.66 8.79 -0.99
C ASP A 116 4.33 7.88 0.20
N VAL A 117 3.15 7.25 0.17
CA VAL A 117 2.70 6.33 1.23
C VAL A 117 2.40 4.96 0.64
N VAL A 118 3.11 3.95 1.13
CA VAL A 118 2.86 2.56 0.78
C VAL A 118 2.40 1.79 2.01
N THR A 119 1.22 1.18 1.92
CA THR A 119 0.63 0.37 2.99
C THR A 119 0.38 -1.04 2.49
N MET A 120 0.79 -2.04 3.26
CA MET A 120 0.47 -3.45 3.00
C MET A 120 -0.58 -3.94 3.98
N TYR A 121 -1.53 -4.69 3.45
CA TYR A 121 -2.65 -5.24 4.19
C TYR A 121 -2.71 -6.75 4.08
N ARG A 122 -3.26 -7.39 5.11
CA ARG A 122 -3.55 -8.82 5.14
C ARG A 122 -4.94 -9.06 5.70
N LYS A 123 -5.69 -9.99 5.09
CA LYS A 123 -6.95 -10.44 5.68
C LYS A 123 -6.67 -11.09 7.05
N TYR A 124 -7.33 -10.63 8.11
CA TYR A 124 -7.08 -11.18 9.44
C TYR A 124 -7.43 -12.67 9.50
N LYS A 125 -6.55 -13.44 10.15
CA LYS A 125 -6.80 -14.83 10.52
C LYS A 125 -6.27 -15.07 11.94
N PRO A 126 -7.02 -15.79 12.81
CA PRO A 126 -6.60 -16.03 14.21
C PRO A 126 -5.21 -16.66 14.35
N GLN A 127 -4.76 -17.44 13.35
CA GLN A 127 -3.46 -18.11 13.38
C GLN A 127 -2.27 -17.14 13.35
N PHE A 128 -2.45 -15.89 12.91
CA PHE A 128 -1.36 -14.92 12.83
C PHE A 128 -0.90 -14.37 14.19
N ARG A 129 -1.62 -14.68 15.27
CA ARG A 129 -1.24 -14.34 16.65
C ARG A 129 0.15 -14.88 17.02
N GLN A 130 0.53 -16.06 16.53
CA GLN A 130 1.78 -16.72 16.90
C GLN A 130 3.02 -16.13 16.22
N GLN A 131 2.87 -15.41 15.09
CA GLN A 131 4.00 -14.89 14.32
C GLN A 131 4.62 -13.61 14.91
N LEU A 132 3.86 -12.82 15.70
CA LEU A 132 4.38 -11.59 16.31
C LEU A 132 5.14 -11.86 17.63
N HIS A 133 4.65 -12.80 18.44
CA HIS A 133 5.32 -13.18 19.70
C HIS A 133 6.59 -14.03 19.49
N ALA A 134 6.86 -14.49 18.28
CA ALA A 134 8.11 -15.18 17.93
C ALA A 134 9.23 -14.21 17.49
N LYS A 135 8.94 -12.90 17.40
CA LYS A 135 9.88 -11.85 16.95
C LYS A 135 10.17 -10.77 18.00
N LEU A 136 9.67 -10.95 19.23
CA LEU A 136 10.00 -10.17 20.43
C LEU A 136 10.70 -11.10 21.43
#